data_AF-A0A939KV52-F1
#
_entry.id   AF-A0A939KV52-F1
#
_cell.length_a   1.000
_cell.length_b   1.000
_cell.length_c   1.000
_cell.angle_alpha   90.00
_cell.angle_beta   90.00
_cell.angle_gamma   90.00
#
_symmetry.space_group_name_H-M   'P 1'
#
loop_
_entity.id
_entity.type
_entity.pdbx_description
1 polymer ?
#
loop_
_entity_poly.entity_id
_entity_poly.type
_entity_poly.pdbx_seq_one_letter_code
_entity_poly.pdbx_strand_id
1 'polypeptide(L)' 'MGSIGNMLDKPLTYVRTTYIEEEVEHLMPVKQSDANTTVLLAQARFDIEELQVQGDIVLFLDVGSFDALLVAIEQVE' A
#
# COMPACT_ATOMS: atom_id res chain seq x y z
N MET A 1 7.33 -1.05 5.76
CA MET A 1 6.71 -0.27 6.84
C MET A 1 7.74 0.51 7.64
N GLY A 2 8.64 -0.15 8.39
CA GLY A 2 9.73 0.53 9.08
C GLY A 2 10.62 1.37 8.15
N SER A 3 10.90 0.88 6.94
CA SER A 3 11.68 1.62 5.94
C SER A 3 11.03 2.93 5.50
N ILE A 4 9.70 2.97 5.33
CA ILE A 4 8.97 4.20 4.94
C ILE A 4 8.95 5.17 6.12
N GLY A 5 8.63 4.69 7.33
CA GLY A 5 8.60 5.53 8.53
C GLY A 5 9.98 6.12 8.85
N ASN A 6 11.04 5.31 8.71
CA ASN A 6 12.42 5.75 8.90
C ASN A 6 12.84 6.79 7.85
N MET A 7 12.46 6.60 6.58
CA MET A 7 12.80 7.53 5.51
C MET A 7 12.12 8.90 5.71
N LEU A 8 10.89 8.91 6.22
CA LEU A 8 10.11 10.13 6.41
C LEU A 8 10.31 10.78 7.78
N ASP A 9 11.04 10.13 8.68
CA ASP A 9 11.13 10.49 10.11
C ASP A 9 9.76 10.78 10.76
N LYS A 10 8.74 9.99 10.37
CA LYS A 10 7.37 10.09 10.90
C LYS A 10 6.90 8.74 11.43
N PRO A 11 6.23 8.71 12.59
CA PRO A 11 5.56 7.50 13.06
C PRO A 11 4.40 7.18 12.12
N LEU A 12 4.46 6.01 11.49
CA LEU A 12 3.36 5.47 10.70
C LEU A 12 2.52 4.55 11.57
N THR A 13 1.23 4.87 11.69
CA THR A 13 0.26 4.02 12.39
C THR A 13 -0.30 3.01 11.40
N TYR A 14 -0.32 1.73 11.79
CA TYR A 14 -0.87 0.66 10.97
C TYR A 14 -2.01 -0.03 11.69
N VAL A 15 -3.00 -0.44 10.91
CA VAL A 15 -4.07 -1.32 11.39
C VAL A 15 -3.62 -2.77 11.31
N ARG A 16 -4.30 -3.63 12.06
CA ARG A 16 -4.04 -5.07 12.04
C ARG A 16 -4.32 -5.64 10.64
N THR A 17 -3.36 -6.37 10.09
CA THR A 17 -3.53 -7.09 8.83
C THR A 17 -4.56 -8.21 8.97
N THR A 18 -5.40 -8.35 7.94
CA THR A 18 -6.41 -9.42 7.86
C THR A 18 -6.01 -10.39 6.75
N TYR A 19 -6.08 -11.69 7.02
CA TYR A 19 -5.96 -12.72 6.01
C TYR A 19 -7.36 -13.14 5.56
N ILE A 20 -7.59 -13.11 4.25
CA ILE A 20 -8.85 -13.50 3.63
C ILE A 20 -8.49 -14.26 2.35
N GLU A 21 -9.13 -15.42 2.15
CA GLU A 21 -9.06 -16.20 0.93
C GLU A 21 -10.38 -16.03 0.18
N GLU A 22 -10.34 -15.34 -0.96
CA GLU A 22 -11.50 -14.93 -1.73
C GLU A 22 -11.09 -14.72 -3.20
N GLU A 23 -12.07 -14.70 -4.09
CA GLU A 23 -12.01 -14.14 -5.42
C GLU A 23 -11.61 -12.65 -5.38
N VAL A 24 -10.81 -12.24 -6.36
CA VAL A 24 -10.22 -10.90 -6.43
C VAL A 24 -11.27 -9.79 -6.39
N GLU A 25 -12.45 -10.03 -6.98
CA GLU A 25 -13.57 -9.09 -7.04
C GLU A 25 -14.07 -8.68 -5.64
N HIS A 26 -13.95 -9.57 -4.65
CA HIS A 26 -14.38 -9.31 -3.28
C HIS A 26 -13.22 -8.91 -2.35
N LEU A 27 -11.96 -9.10 -2.78
CA LEU A 27 -10.77 -8.62 -2.06
C LEU A 27 -10.55 -7.12 -2.21
N MET A 28 -11.17 -6.49 -3.21
CA MET A 28 -11.01 -5.07 -3.47
C MET A 28 -11.56 -4.21 -2.32
N PRO A 29 -10.71 -3.48 -1.58
CA PRO A 29 -11.14 -2.65 -0.45
C PRO A 29 -11.94 -1.41 -0.87
N VAL A 30 -12.23 -1.25 -2.18
CA VAL A 30 -13.00 -0.15 -2.76
C VAL A 30 -14.50 -0.36 -2.51
N LYS A 31 -14.86 -0.65 -1.26
CA LYS A 31 -16.21 -0.37 -0.79
C LYS A 31 -16.24 1.13 -0.49
N GLN A 32 -16.87 1.90 -1.40
CA GLN A 32 -17.31 3.29 -1.20
C GLN A 32 -16.22 4.38 -1.22
N SER A 33 -15.16 4.22 -2.00
CA SER A 33 -14.46 5.41 -2.48
C SER A 33 -15.38 6.11 -3.49
N ASP A 34 -15.58 7.42 -3.34
CA ASP A 34 -16.34 8.25 -4.27
C ASP A 34 -15.93 7.89 -5.71
N ALA A 35 -16.87 7.88 -6.66
CA ALA A 35 -16.60 7.47 -8.05
C ALA A 35 -15.46 8.27 -8.72
N ASN A 36 -15.01 9.35 -8.08
CA ASN A 36 -13.91 10.23 -8.49
C ASN A 36 -12.60 10.02 -7.72
N THR A 37 -12.45 8.95 -6.95
CA THR A 37 -11.23 8.69 -6.17
C THR A 37 -10.14 8.19 -7.10
N THR A 38 -9.05 8.94 -7.21
CA THR A 38 -7.86 8.51 -7.96
C THR A 38 -6.99 7.68 -7.02
N VAL A 39 -6.64 6.47 -7.44
CA VAL A 39 -5.71 5.59 -6.70
C VAL A 39 -4.44 5.36 -7.50
N LEU A 40 -3.30 5.38 -6.83
CA LEU A 40 -2.05 4.88 -7.37
C LEU A 40 -1.97 3.38 -7.09
N LEU A 41 -1.86 2.60 -8.16
CA LEU A 41 -1.63 1.16 -8.10
C LEU A 41 -0.13 0.88 -8.22
N ALA A 42 0.45 0.26 -7.20
CA ALA A 42 1.81 -0.27 -7.28
C ALA A 42 1.76 -1.81 -7.23
N GLN A 43 2.47 -2.44 -8.15
CA GLN A 43 2.63 -3.89 -8.20
C GLN A 43 4.09 -4.25 -7.99
N ALA A 44 4.34 -5.20 -7.10
CA ALA A 44 5.63 -5.82 -6.92
C ALA A 44 5.48 -7.33 -7.06
N ARG A 45 6.34 -7.97 -7.85
CA ARG A 45 6.41 -9.42 -7.93
C ARG A 45 7.51 -9.93 -7.03
N PHE A 46 7.25 -11.00 -6.30
CA PHE A 46 8.24 -11.68 -5.48
C PHE A 46 8.32 -13.16 -5.84
N ASP A 47 9.52 -13.70 -5.69
CA ASP A 47 9.83 -15.11 -5.84
C ASP A 47 10.60 -15.56 -4.60
N ILE A 48 10.16 -16.65 -3.97
CA ILE A 48 10.82 -17.28 -2.83
C ILE A 48 11.30 -18.66 -3.30
N GLU A 49 12.56 -18.72 -3.73
CA GLU A 49 13.15 -19.89 -4.38
C GLU A 49 13.08 -21.15 -3.52
N GLU A 50 13.39 -21.04 -2.23
CA GLU A 50 13.42 -22.19 -1.31
C GLU A 50 12.04 -22.81 -1.07
N LEU A 51 10.99 -21.99 -1.16
CA LEU A 51 9.61 -22.42 -1.00
C LEU A 51 8.93 -22.68 -2.34
N GLN A 52 9.58 -22.37 -3.46
CA GLN A 52 9.01 -22.39 -4.81
C GLN A 52 7.69 -21.60 -4.89
N VAL A 53 7.64 -20.46 -4.21
CA VAL A 53 6.46 -19.60 -4.14
C VAL A 53 6.69 -18.34 -4.96
N GLN A 54 5.82 -18.12 -5.94
CA GLN A 54 5.72 -16.85 -6.65
C GLN A 54 4.46 -16.14 -6.22
N GLY A 55 4.54 -14.82 -6.05
CA GLY A 55 3.39 -14.02 -5.69
C GLY A 55 3.51 -12.59 -6.18
N ASP A 56 2.35 -11.93 -6.22
CA ASP A 56 2.22 -10.53 -6.53
C ASP A 56 1.73 -9.79 -5.28
N ILE A 57 2.39 -8.68 -4.96
CA ILE A 57 1.96 -7.72 -3.96
C ILE A 57 1.36 -6.55 -4.72
N VAL A 58 0.09 -6.27 -4.45
CA VAL A 58 -0.63 -5.13 -5.01
C VAL A 58 -0.92 -4.14 -3.90
N LEU A 59 -0.50 -2.90 -4.09
CA LEU A 59 -0.72 -1.79 -3.16
C LEU A 59 -1.66 -0.78 -3.81
N PHE A 60 -2.74 -0.46 -3.12
CA PHE A 60 -3.66 0.62 -3.46
C PHE A 60 -3.36 1.80 -2.55
N LEU A 61 -2.98 2.93 -3.13
CA LEU A 61 -2.68 4.14 -2.39
C LEU A 61 -3.61 5.25 -2.89
N ASP A 62 -4.45 5.78 -2.00
CA ASP A 62 -5.32 6.91 -2.34
C ASP A 62 -4.47 8.15 -2.61
N VAL A 63 -4.60 8.74 -3.81
CA VAL A 63 -3.83 9.91 -4.24
C VAL A 63 -4.06 11.10 -3.30
N GLY A 64 -5.27 11.26 -2.73
CA GLY A 64 -5.54 12.33 -1.77
C GLY A 64 -4.71 12.22 -0.48
N SER A 65 -4.19 11.02 -0.16
CA SER A 65 -3.30 10.81 0.99
C SER A 65 -1.85 11.23 0.70
N PHE A 66 -1.49 11.47 -0.57
CA PHE A 66 -0.11 11.80 -0.94
C PHE A 66 0.25 13.25 -0.68
N ASP A 67 -0.69 14.17 -0.51
CA ASP A 67 -0.35 15.56 -0.18
C ASP A 67 0.47 15.61 1.12
N ALA A 68 0.07 14.85 2.13
CA ALA A 68 0.82 14.71 3.38
C ALA A 68 2.18 14.01 3.18
N LEU A 69 2.24 13.02 2.28
CA LEU A 69 3.47 12.30 1.98
C LEU A 69 4.48 13.20 1.23
N LEU A 70 4.03 13.96 0.25
CA LEU A 70 4.85 14.89 -0.53
C LEU A 70 5.42 15.99 0.37
N VAL A 71 4.57 16.58 1.22
CA VAL A 71 5.02 17.56 2.24
C VAL A 71 6.06 16.95 3.19
N ALA A 72 5.91 15.69 3.57
CA ALA A 72 6.89 15.02 4.42
C ALA A 72 8.22 14.76 3.68
N ILE A 73 8.18 14.40 2.39
CA ILE A 73 9.39 14.17 1.58
C ILE A 73 10.15 15.50 1.36
N GLU A 74 9.45 16.59 1.06
CA GLU A 74 10.05 17.92 0.92
C GLU A 74 10.74 18.42 2.20
N GLN A 75 10.37 17.90 3.37
CA GLN A 75 10.99 18.24 4.66
C GLN A 75 12.23 17.40 4.99
N VAL A 76 12.51 16.36 4.20
CA VAL A 76 13.67 15.47 4.37
C VAL A 76 14.85 15.89 3.47
N GLU A 77 14.63 16.72 2.45
CA GLU A 77 15.68 17.45 1.70
C GLU A 77 16.16 18.71 2.43
#